data_AF-A0A2T1EZC4-F1
#
_entry.id   AF-A0A2T1EZC4-F1
#
_cell.length_a   1.000
_cell.length_b   1.000
_cell.length_c   1.000
_cell.angle_alpha   90.00
_cell.angle_beta   90.00
_cell.angle_gamma   90.00
#
_symmetry.space_group_name_H-M   'P 1'
#
loop_
_entity.id
_entity.type
_entity.pdbx_description
1 polymer ?
#
loop_
_entity_poly.entity_id
_entity_poly.type
_entity_poly.pdbx_seq_one_letter_code
_entity_poly.pdbx_strand_id
1 'polypeptide(L)'
;MAKVPDWLIYALICSLLYGLWGFFGNLATKYVNYKTAFVYEAIGAILTTLFILVQTNNLSLEGDVRGILFAVIVGVCGTVASLVFFIALAKGEVANVVSVTSIYPLITIVLSSLFLKEPITLTQMLAVLLAIVAVILSAY
;
A
#
# COMPACT_ATOMS: atom_id res chain seq x y z
N MET A 1 -21.46 24.00 7.89
CA MET A 1 -20.13 23.39 7.67
C MET A 1 -20.35 22.16 6.80
N ALA A 2 -19.63 22.02 5.68
CA ALA A 2 -19.76 20.83 4.84
C ALA A 2 -19.30 19.59 5.65
N LYS A 3 -20.11 18.52 5.65
CA LYS A 3 -19.71 17.26 6.30
C LYS A 3 -18.49 16.70 5.56
N VAL A 4 -17.45 16.35 6.33
CA VAL A 4 -16.30 15.62 5.80
C VAL A 4 -16.82 14.26 5.30
N PRO A 5 -16.51 13.85 4.07
CA PRO A 5 -16.99 12.58 3.55
C PRO A 5 -16.27 11.41 4.24
N ASP A 6 -17.00 10.36 4.58
CA ASP A 6 -16.49 9.25 5.39
C ASP A 6 -15.26 8.55 4.78
N TRP A 7 -15.21 8.43 3.45
CA TRP A 7 -14.06 7.84 2.74
C TRP A 7 -12.74 8.57 3.02
N LEU A 8 -12.78 9.88 3.27
CA LEU A 8 -11.59 10.67 3.55
C LEU A 8 -11.00 10.32 4.92
N ILE A 9 -11.86 10.05 5.91
CA ILE A 9 -11.42 9.64 7.25
C ILE A 9 -10.69 8.29 7.17
N TYR A 10 -11.27 7.31 6.46
CA TYR A 10 -10.62 6.01 6.25
C TYR A 10 -9.30 6.13 5.48
N ALA A 11 -9.22 7.00 4.47
CA ALA A 11 -8.00 7.24 3.72
C ALA A 11 -6.89 7.87 4.59
N LEU A 12 -7.24 8.79 5.50
CA LEU A 12 -6.30 9.40 6.44
C LEU A 12 -5.77 8.38 7.47
N ILE A 13 -6.66 7.55 8.02
CA ILE A 13 -6.27 6.45 8.93
C ILE A 13 -5.35 5.47 8.19
N CYS A 14 -5.70 5.09 6.97
CA CYS A 14 -4.86 4.22 6.13
C CYS A 14 -3.46 4.82 5.90
N SER A 15 -3.39 6.11 5.57
CA SER A 15 -2.12 6.82 5.36
C SER A 15 -1.25 6.83 6.61
N LEU A 16 -1.84 7.05 7.79
CA LEU A 16 -1.14 6.96 9.06
C LEU A 16 -0.59 5.55 9.31
N LEU A 17 -1.41 4.53 9.08
CA LEU A 17 -1.03 3.12 9.25
C LEU A 17 0.08 2.71 8.28
N TYR A 18 0.07 3.19 7.04
CA TYR A 18 1.17 2.98 6.09
C TYR A 18 2.48 3.63 6.56
N GLY A 19 2.41 4.84 7.14
CA GLY A 19 3.57 5.48 7.75
C GLY A 19 4.15 4.67 8.92
N LEU A 20 3.28 4.21 9.83
CA LEU A 20 3.69 3.34 10.94
C LEU A 20 4.28 2.01 10.45
N TRP A 21 3.65 1.39 9.46
CA TRP A 21 4.12 0.16 8.83
C TRP A 21 5.54 0.34 8.26
N GLY A 22 5.79 1.40 7.49
CA GLY A 22 7.12 1.68 6.96
C GLY A 22 8.17 1.95 8.05
N PHE A 23 7.80 2.70 9.09
CA PHE A 23 8.68 3.00 10.23
C PHE A 23 9.06 1.74 11.02
N PHE A 24 8.07 0.96 11.47
CA PHE A 24 8.31 -0.27 12.22
C PHE A 24 8.97 -1.33 11.35
N GLY A 25 8.67 -1.37 10.06
CA GLY A 25 9.31 -2.26 9.13
C GLY A 25 10.81 -1.99 8.99
N ASN A 26 11.20 -0.72 8.84
CA ASN A 26 12.60 -0.32 8.84
C ASN A 26 13.29 -0.70 10.15
N LEU A 27 12.63 -0.43 11.29
CA LEU A 27 13.15 -0.81 12.60
C LEU A 27 13.37 -2.32 12.72
N ALA A 28 12.38 -3.13 12.30
CA ALA A 28 12.47 -4.57 12.31
C ALA A 28 13.66 -5.08 11.48
N THR A 29 13.86 -4.55 10.27
CA THR A 29 14.99 -4.95 9.40
C THR A 29 16.38 -4.60 9.95
N LYS A 30 16.47 -3.74 10.98
CA LYS A 30 17.72 -3.47 11.70
C LYS A 30 18.04 -4.51 12.78
N TYR A 31 17.02 -5.18 13.31
CA TYR A 31 17.18 -6.17 14.39
C TYR A 31 17.09 -7.62 13.90
N VAL A 32 16.36 -7.87 12.81
CA VAL A 32 16.20 -9.21 12.24
C VAL A 32 16.41 -9.18 10.72
N ASN A 33 16.69 -10.35 10.14
CA ASN A 33 16.74 -10.49 8.69
C ASN A 33 15.38 -10.13 8.06
N TYR A 34 15.39 -9.50 6.87
CA TYR A 34 14.18 -9.12 6.15
C TYR A 34 13.19 -10.27 5.93
N LYS A 35 13.67 -11.51 5.74
CA LYS A 35 12.82 -12.71 5.62
C LYS A 35 12.06 -12.98 6.92
N THR A 36 12.74 -12.84 8.06
CA THR A 36 12.14 -13.01 9.39
C THR A 36 11.15 -11.89 9.67
N ALA A 37 11.49 -10.63 9.38
CA ALA A 37 10.57 -9.50 9.50
C ALA A 37 9.29 -9.72 8.68
N PHE A 38 9.43 -10.17 7.43
CA PHE A 38 8.31 -10.48 6.56
C PHE A 38 7.44 -11.64 7.08
N VAL A 39 8.03 -12.69 7.65
CA VAL A 39 7.26 -13.77 8.29
C VAL A 39 6.41 -13.23 9.45
N TYR A 40 6.96 -12.36 10.29
CA TYR A 40 6.20 -11.74 11.37
C TYR A 40 5.12 -10.78 10.87
N GLU A 41 5.35 -10.06 9.78
CA GLU A 41 4.30 -9.29 9.11
C GLU A 41 3.15 -10.19 8.65
N ALA A 42 3.47 -11.32 8.00
CA ALA A 42 2.46 -12.27 7.53
C ALA A 42 1.63 -12.84 8.70
N ILE A 43 2.26 -13.11 9.85
CA ILE A 43 1.54 -13.48 11.08
C ILE A 43 0.58 -12.38 11.52
N GLY A 44 1.03 -11.12 11.53
CA GLY A 44 0.17 -9.97 11.83
C GLY A 44 -1.06 -9.90 10.90
N ALA A 45 -0.85 -10.03 9.59
CA ALA A 45 -1.91 -10.03 8.60
C ALA A 45 -2.91 -11.19 8.79
N ILE A 46 -2.41 -12.40 9.13
CA ILE A 46 -3.27 -13.55 9.45
C ILE A 46 -4.11 -13.26 10.68
N LEU A 47 -3.53 -12.72 11.76
CA LEU A 47 -4.27 -12.39 12.97
C LEU A 47 -5.37 -11.34 12.71
N THR A 48 -5.08 -10.31 11.92
CA THR A 48 -6.09 -9.32 11.52
C THR A 48 -7.19 -9.95 10.67
N THR A 49 -6.85 -10.86 9.76
CA THR A 49 -7.83 -11.57 8.93
C THR A 49 -8.73 -12.47 9.77
N LEU A 50 -8.15 -13.23 10.71
CA LEU A 50 -8.89 -14.07 11.65
C LEU A 50 -9.82 -13.24 12.55
N PHE A 51 -9.37 -12.08 13.02
CA PHE A 51 -10.22 -11.16 13.78
C PHE A 51 -11.46 -10.75 12.97
N ILE A 52 -11.29 -10.37 11.70
CA ILE A 52 -12.41 -10.03 10.80
C ILE A 52 -13.35 -11.23 10.62
N LEU A 53 -12.80 -12.44 10.41
CA LEU A 53 -13.59 -13.66 10.25
C LEU A 53 -14.44 -13.97 11.48
N VAL A 54 -13.89 -13.80 12.70
CA VAL A 54 -14.62 -14.04 13.95
C VAL A 54 -15.71 -12.98 14.18
N GLN A 55 -15.46 -11.72 13.80
CA GLN A 55 -16.47 -10.66 13.91
C GLN A 55 -17.59 -10.79 12.86
N THR A 56 -17.35 -11.55 11.79
CA THR A 56 -18.30 -11.70 10.69
C THR A 56 -19.02 -13.04 10.78
N ASN A 57 -20.15 -13.07 11.49
CA ASN A 57 -20.93 -14.30 11.73
C ASN A 57 -21.46 -15.00 10.45
N ASN A 58 -21.57 -14.28 9.32
CA ASN A 58 -22.06 -14.80 8.04
C ASN A 58 -21.18 -14.31 6.88
N LEU A 59 -19.87 -14.53 6.94
CA LEU A 59 -19.02 -14.18 5.81
C LEU A 59 -19.36 -15.11 4.63
N SER A 60 -20.12 -14.61 3.66
CA SER A 60 -20.28 -15.30 2.38
C SER A 60 -19.02 -15.04 1.54
N LEU A 61 -18.36 -16.10 1.12
CA LEU A 61 -17.31 -16.04 0.09
C LEU A 61 -17.94 -16.01 -1.32
N GLU A 62 -19.24 -15.71 -1.38
CA GLU A 62 -20.00 -15.57 -2.62
C GLU A 62 -19.68 -14.23 -3.26
N GLY A 63 -19.40 -14.26 -4.55
CA GLY A 63 -19.08 -13.06 -5.30
C GLY A 63 -18.88 -13.36 -6.77
N ASP A 64 -18.84 -12.30 -7.58
CA ASP A 64 -18.49 -12.43 -8.99
C ASP A 64 -17.06 -12.98 -9.12
N VAL A 65 -16.86 -13.98 -10.00
CA VAL A 65 -15.58 -14.65 -10.20
C VAL A 65 -14.47 -13.66 -10.57
N ARG A 66 -14.82 -12.57 -11.30
CA ARG A 66 -13.83 -11.54 -11.66
C ARG A 66 -13.44 -10.73 -10.43
N GLY A 67 -14.40 -10.37 -9.58
CA GLY A 67 -14.14 -9.70 -8.31
C GLY A 67 -13.22 -10.52 -7.40
N ILE A 68 -13.48 -11.82 -7.28
CA ILE A 68 -12.62 -12.75 -6.52
C ILE A 68 -11.22 -12.82 -7.13
N LEU A 69 -11.12 -12.93 -8.46
CA LEU A 69 -9.82 -12.96 -9.15
C LEU A 69 -9.01 -11.68 -8.91
N PHE A 70 -9.64 -10.51 -9.02
CA PHE A 70 -8.96 -9.24 -8.72
C PHE A 70 -8.55 -9.13 -7.25
N ALA A 71 -9.37 -9.61 -6.31
CA ALA A 71 -9.00 -9.64 -4.89
C ALA A 71 -7.79 -10.56 -4.61
N VAL A 72 -7.71 -11.72 -5.28
CA VAL A 72 -6.55 -12.61 -5.20
C VAL A 72 -5.31 -11.92 -5.78
N ILE A 73 -5.43 -11.25 -6.92
CA ILE A 73 -4.32 -10.49 -7.53
C ILE A 73 -3.84 -9.39 -6.58
N VAL A 74 -4.75 -8.65 -5.94
CA VAL A 74 -4.40 -7.64 -4.92
C VAL A 74 -3.59 -8.26 -3.78
N GLY A 75 -4.01 -9.42 -3.26
CA GLY A 75 -3.29 -10.15 -2.22
C GLY A 75 -1.87 -10.53 -2.67
N VAL A 76 -1.72 -11.15 -3.84
CA VAL A 76 -0.42 -11.55 -4.39
C VAL A 76 0.49 -10.33 -4.59
N CYS A 77 -0.02 -9.29 -5.26
CA CYS A 77 0.73 -8.06 -5.51
C CYS A 77 1.15 -7.38 -4.20
N GLY A 78 0.25 -7.26 -3.22
CA GLY A 78 0.53 -6.64 -1.93
C GLY A 78 1.59 -7.39 -1.13
N THR A 79 1.47 -8.72 -1.04
CA THR A 79 2.45 -9.55 -0.33
C THR A 79 3.82 -9.54 -0.99
N VAL A 80 3.88 -9.62 -2.33
CA VAL A 80 5.16 -9.51 -3.06
C VAL A 80 5.75 -8.11 -2.91
N ALA A 81 4.94 -7.05 -3.00
CA ALA A 81 5.38 -5.68 -2.80
C ALA A 81 5.98 -5.46 -1.41
N SER A 82 5.33 -5.97 -0.36
CA SER A 82 5.85 -5.92 1.01
C SER A 82 7.19 -6.63 1.16
N LEU A 83 7.34 -7.84 0.60
CA LEU A 83 8.62 -8.56 0.62
C LEU A 83 9.73 -7.75 -0.04
N VAL A 84 9.48 -7.20 -1.22
CA VAL A 84 10.46 -6.37 -1.96
C VAL A 84 10.74 -5.07 -1.22
N PHE A 85 9.75 -4.48 -0.55
CA PHE A 85 9.91 -3.31 0.30
C PHE A 85 10.85 -3.58 1.48
N PHE A 86 10.69 -4.70 2.19
CA PHE A 86 11.62 -5.08 3.27
C PHE A 86 13.03 -5.35 2.76
N ILE A 87 13.18 -5.94 1.57
CA ILE A 87 14.49 -6.11 0.94
C ILE A 87 15.12 -4.73 0.68
N ALA A 88 14.35 -3.75 0.24
CA ALA A 88 14.83 -2.39 0.00
C ALA A 88 15.21 -1.69 1.31
N LEU A 89 14.38 -1.78 2.35
CA LEU A 89 14.67 -1.23 3.69
C LEU A 89 15.93 -1.82 4.31
N ALA A 90 16.17 -3.12 4.11
CA ALA A 90 17.37 -3.78 4.61
C ALA A 90 18.66 -3.35 3.88
N LYS A 91 18.55 -2.67 2.73
CA LYS A 91 19.68 -2.31 1.86
C LYS A 91 19.91 -0.81 1.70
N GLY A 92 18.91 0.02 2.01
CA GLY A 92 18.95 1.45 1.73
C GLY A 92 18.39 2.29 2.86
N GLU A 93 18.51 3.60 2.73
CA GLU A 93 17.95 4.55 3.69
C GLU A 93 16.43 4.58 3.59
N VAL A 94 15.75 4.55 4.75
CA VAL A 94 14.28 4.55 4.83
C VAL A 94 13.67 5.74 4.11
N ALA A 95 14.30 6.92 4.18
CA ALA A 95 13.82 8.12 3.50
C ALA A 95 13.76 7.89 1.98
N ASN A 96 14.83 7.38 1.38
CA ASN A 96 14.92 7.16 -0.06
C ASN A 96 13.94 6.06 -0.50
N VAL A 97 13.87 4.95 0.25
CA VAL A 97 12.96 3.83 -0.05
C VAL A 97 11.50 4.30 -0.01
N VAL A 98 11.09 4.98 1.07
CA VAL A 98 9.71 5.45 1.22
C VAL A 98 9.36 6.50 0.16
N SER A 99 10.26 7.44 -0.13
CA SER A 99 10.03 8.46 -1.16
C SER A 99 9.85 7.84 -2.54
N VAL A 100 10.75 6.94 -2.96
CA VAL A 100 10.65 6.26 -4.26
C VAL A 100 9.37 5.43 -4.33
N THR A 101 9.00 4.71 -3.28
CA THR A 101 7.79 3.87 -3.31
C THR A 101 6.50 4.69 -3.33
N SER A 102 6.52 5.93 -2.83
CA SER A 102 5.36 6.84 -2.81
C SER A 102 4.89 7.29 -4.21
N ILE A 103 5.59 6.90 -5.28
CA ILE A 103 5.12 7.09 -6.67
C ILE A 103 4.08 6.05 -7.11
N TYR A 104 3.84 4.99 -6.34
CA TYR A 104 2.89 3.95 -6.73
C TYR A 104 1.47 4.46 -7.08
N PRO A 105 0.91 5.54 -6.47
CA PRO A 105 -0.39 6.06 -6.88
C PRO A 105 -0.43 6.52 -8.34
N LEU A 106 0.72 6.93 -8.89
CA LEU A 106 0.84 7.32 -10.29
C LEU A 106 0.65 6.11 -11.21
N ILE A 107 1.23 4.97 -10.84
CA ILE A 107 1.03 3.70 -11.54
C ILE A 107 -0.46 3.34 -11.52
N THR A 108 -1.12 3.46 -10.38
CA THR A 108 -2.57 3.22 -10.26
C THR A 108 -3.38 4.13 -11.18
N ILE A 109 -3.11 5.44 -11.19
CA ILE A 109 -3.83 6.41 -12.05
C ILE A 109 -3.66 6.07 -13.54
N VAL A 110 -2.44 5.74 -13.97
CA VAL A 110 -2.16 5.36 -15.36
C VAL A 110 -2.89 4.08 -15.73
N LEU A 111 -2.84 3.05 -14.87
CA LEU A 111 -3.55 1.80 -15.11
C LEU A 111 -5.07 2.01 -15.13
N SER A 112 -5.63 2.80 -14.22
CA SER A 112 -7.05 3.17 -14.25
C SER A 112 -7.42 3.86 -15.56
N SER A 113 -6.59 4.77 -16.05
CA SER A 113 -6.86 5.42 -17.33
C SER A 113 -6.81 4.46 -18.52
N LEU A 114 -5.81 3.57 -18.57
CA LEU A 114 -5.63 2.63 -19.68
C LEU A 114 -6.68 1.52 -19.70
N PHE A 115 -7.00 0.94 -18.55
CA PHE A 115 -7.84 -0.26 -18.46
C PHE A 115 -9.28 0.05 -18.06
N LEU A 116 -9.52 1.09 -17.26
CA LEU A 116 -10.86 1.50 -16.84
C LEU A 116 -11.40 2.68 -17.65
N LYS A 117 -10.59 3.25 -18.56
CA LYS A 117 -10.94 4.41 -19.41
C LYS A 117 -11.32 5.65 -18.59
N GLU A 118 -10.78 5.77 -17.39
CA GLU A 118 -10.97 6.96 -16.57
C GLU A 118 -10.14 8.13 -17.13
N PRO A 119 -10.74 9.32 -17.31
CA PRO A 119 -10.01 10.47 -17.83
C PRO A 119 -9.00 10.99 -16.80
N ILE A 120 -7.75 11.17 -17.22
CA ILE A 120 -6.73 11.82 -16.38
C ILE A 120 -6.96 13.33 -16.44
N THR A 121 -7.18 13.93 -15.29
CA THR A 121 -7.34 15.38 -15.17
C THR A 121 -5.98 16.10 -15.22
N LEU A 122 -5.99 17.38 -15.64
CA LEU A 122 -4.79 18.24 -15.59
C LEU A 122 -4.18 18.30 -14.18
N THR A 123 -5.03 18.34 -13.15
CA THR A 123 -4.58 18.35 -11.75
C THR A 123 -3.85 17.07 -11.35
N GLN A 124 -4.34 15.90 -11.79
CA GLN A 124 -3.64 14.64 -11.57
C GLN A 124 -2.28 14.61 -12.28
N MET A 125 -2.19 15.11 -13.51
CA MET A 125 -0.91 15.21 -14.21
C MET A 125 0.08 16.14 -13.49
N LEU A 126 -0.38 17.26 -12.95
CA LEU A 126 0.46 18.14 -12.14
C LEU A 126 0.91 17.46 -10.84
N ALA A 127 0.03 16.72 -10.18
CA ALA A 127 0.38 15.93 -9.00
C ALA A 127 1.44 14.86 -9.33
N VAL A 128 1.32 14.18 -10.48
CA VAL A 128 2.32 13.23 -11.00
C VAL A 128 3.69 13.91 -11.15
N LEU A 129 3.73 15.06 -11.83
CA LEU A 129 4.96 15.80 -12.06
C LEU A 129 5.62 16.25 -10.74
N LEU A 130 4.84 16.79 -9.82
CA LEU A 130 5.34 17.22 -8.51
C LEU A 130 5.86 16.03 -7.67
N ALA A 131 5.18 14.88 -7.72
CA ALA A 131 5.64 13.68 -7.03
C ALA A 131 6.98 13.18 -7.60
N ILE A 132 7.16 13.19 -8.93
CA ILE A 132 8.44 12.84 -9.56
C ILE A 132 9.56 13.78 -9.09
N VAL A 133 9.30 15.09 -9.06
CA VAL A 133 10.28 16.07 -8.57
C VAL A 133 10.63 15.82 -7.11
N ALA A 134 9.65 15.54 -6.25
CA ALA A 134 9.88 15.22 -4.84
C ALA A 134 10.74 13.95 -4.65
N VAL A 135 10.52 12.91 -5.46
CA VAL A 135 11.33 11.69 -5.44
C VAL A 135 12.76 11.96 -5.88
N ILE A 136 12.95 12.73 -6.95
CA ILE A 136 14.30 13.12 -7.40
C ILE A 136 15.02 13.88 -6.29
N LEU A 137 14.37 14.89 -5.69
CA LEU A 137 14.97 15.71 -4.63
C LEU A 137 15.30 14.93 -3.36
N SER A 138 14.52 13.89 -3.03
CA SER A 138 14.78 13.05 -1.86
C SER A 138 15.82 11.95 -2.10
N ALA A 139 16.19 11.69 -3.36
CA ALA A 139 17.23 10.73 -3.71
C ALA A 139 18.65 11.32 -3.68
N TYR A 140 18.79 12.63 -3.47
CA TYR A 140 20.06 13.38 -3.33
C TYR A 140 20.17 13.99 -1.93
#